data_AF-A0A2N3FWJ1-F1
#
_entry.id   AF-A0A2N3FWJ1-F1
#
_cell.length_a   1.000
_cell.length_b   1.000
_cell.length_c   1.000
_cell.angle_alpha   90.00
_cell.angle_beta   90.00
_cell.angle_gamma   90.00
#
_symmetry.space_group_name_H-M   'P 1'
#
loop_
_entity.id
_entity.type
_entity.pdbx_description
1 polymer ?
#
loop_
_entity_poly.entity_id
_entity_poly.type
_entity_poly.pdbx_seq_one_letter_code
_entity_poly.pdbx_strand_id
1 'polypeptide(L)'
;MAKQALKQAARIKVQEALAAKQRKRLERERRQAALAVDVLTAVAERDEAVTVTEAAAAAALRSLLGEGLSVAEVVELCSGQVDVKEVQRLSRIGVDPAGADR
;
A
#
# COMPACT_ATOMS: atom_id res chain seq x y z
N MET A 1 -47.15 -3.43 -42.18
CA MET A 1 -45.69 -3.42 -42.42
C MET A 1 -44.95 -2.20 -41.82
N ALA A 2 -45.36 -0.95 -42.08
CA ALA A 2 -44.62 0.25 -41.64
C ALA A 2 -44.38 0.37 -40.10
N LYS A 3 -45.40 0.10 -39.27
CA LYS A 3 -45.29 0.16 -37.79
C LYS A 3 -44.26 -0.83 -37.23
N GLN A 4 -44.11 -2.00 -37.86
CA GLN A 4 -43.14 -3.02 -37.45
C GLN A 4 -41.70 -2.61 -37.82
N ALA A 5 -41.52 -2.02 -39.00
CA ALA A 5 -40.23 -1.46 -39.41
C ALA A 5 -39.76 -0.32 -38.49
N LEU A 6 -40.67 0.60 -38.10
CA LEU A 6 -40.39 1.65 -37.13
C LEU A 6 -39.99 1.10 -35.76
N LYS A 7 -40.69 0.07 -35.27
CA LYS A 7 -40.34 -0.61 -34.01
C LYS A 7 -38.98 -1.30 -34.09
N GLN A 8 -38.64 -1.89 -35.22
CA GLN A 8 -37.34 -2.52 -35.42
C GLN A 8 -36.20 -1.48 -35.44
N ALA A 9 -36.38 -0.36 -36.14
CA ALA A 9 -35.43 0.74 -36.14
C ALA A 9 -35.22 1.32 -34.72
N ALA A 10 -36.30 1.47 -33.95
CA ALA A 10 -36.22 1.91 -32.56
C ALA A 10 -35.42 0.92 -31.69
N ARG A 11 -35.63 -0.39 -31.86
CA ARG A 11 -34.86 -1.43 -31.15
C ARG A 11 -33.37 -1.34 -31.46
N ILE A 12 -33.01 -1.20 -32.74
CA ILE A 12 -31.60 -1.09 -33.15
C ILE A 12 -30.94 0.11 -32.46
N LYS A 13 -31.57 1.28 -32.53
CA LYS A 13 -31.04 2.49 -31.87
C LYS A 13 -30.86 2.32 -30.35
N VAL A 14 -31.81 1.66 -29.68
CA VAL A 14 -31.70 1.37 -28.25
C VAL A 14 -30.53 0.41 -27.97
N GLN A 15 -30.38 -0.65 -28.76
CA GLN A 15 -29.28 -1.60 -28.59
C GLN A 15 -27.91 -0.94 -28.82
N GLU A 16 -27.77 -0.07 -29.82
CA GLU A 16 -26.55 0.70 -30.06
C GLU A 16 -26.21 1.62 -28.88
N ALA A 17 -27.19 2.33 -28.33
CA ALA A 17 -27.00 3.20 -27.17
C ALA A 17 -26.58 2.41 -25.92
N LEU A 18 -27.18 1.24 -25.69
CA LEU A 18 -26.82 0.35 -24.58
C LEU A 18 -25.40 -0.22 -24.76
N ALA A 19 -25.06 -0.67 -25.96
CA ALA A 19 -23.72 -1.18 -26.27
C ALA A 19 -22.65 -0.10 -26.07
N ALA A 20 -22.89 1.12 -26.53
CA ALA A 20 -21.97 2.24 -26.32
C ALA A 20 -21.81 2.58 -24.83
N LYS A 21 -22.90 2.58 -24.06
CA LYS A 21 -22.87 2.82 -22.61
C LYS A 21 -22.09 1.71 -21.88
N GLN A 22 -22.29 0.46 -22.26
CA GLN A 22 -21.59 -0.68 -21.66
C GLN A 22 -20.09 -0.61 -21.96
N ARG A 23 -19.69 -0.32 -23.20
CA ARG A 23 -18.27 -0.14 -23.56
C ARG A 23 -17.61 0.96 -22.74
N LYS A 24 -18.24 2.14 -22.65
CA LYS A 24 -17.74 3.26 -21.84
C LYS A 24 -17.60 2.89 -20.36
N ARG A 25 -18.55 2.14 -19.81
CA ARG A 25 -18.48 1.65 -18.42
C ARG A 25 -17.31 0.70 -18.22
N LEU A 26 -17.15 -0.30 -19.09
CA LEU A 26 -16.06 -1.27 -19.01
C LEU A 26 -14.69 -0.61 -19.17
N GLU A 27 -14.54 0.35 -20.08
CA GLU A 27 -13.29 1.11 -20.22
C GLU A 27 -12.98 1.93 -18.96
N ARG A 28 -14.00 2.56 -18.36
CA ARG A 28 -13.84 3.29 -17.10
C ARG A 28 -13.41 2.34 -15.97
N GLU A 29 -14.09 1.21 -15.82
CA GLU A 29 -13.78 0.20 -14.81
C GLU A 29 -12.35 -0.36 -15.00
N ARG A 30 -11.94 -0.63 -16.25
CA ARG A 30 -10.56 -1.06 -16.55
C ARG A 30 -9.52 -0.01 -16.15
N ARG A 31 -9.76 1.27 -16.48
CA ARG A 31 -8.86 2.36 -16.06
C ARG A 31 -8.81 2.51 -14.55
N GLN A 32 -9.95 2.41 -13.87
CA GLN A 32 -10.02 2.49 -12.42
C GLN A 32 -9.31 1.30 -11.75
N ALA A 33 -9.46 0.09 -12.29
CA ALA A 33 -8.77 -1.09 -11.80
C ALA A 33 -7.24 -0.96 -11.94
N ALA A 34 -6.75 -0.46 -13.09
CA ALA A 34 -5.32 -0.21 -13.28
C ALA A 34 -4.78 0.80 -12.24
N LEU A 35 -5.47 1.93 -12.06
CA LEU A 35 -5.07 2.92 -11.04
C LEU A 35 -5.13 2.36 -9.62
N ALA A 36 -6.11 1.51 -9.31
CA ALA A 36 -6.18 0.86 -8.00
C ALA A 36 -4.99 -0.10 -7.78
N VAL A 37 -4.58 -0.84 -8.81
CA VAL A 37 -3.37 -1.67 -8.76
C VAL A 37 -2.13 -0.80 -8.52
N ASP A 38 -1.99 0.32 -9.23
CA ASP A 38 -0.85 1.23 -9.05
C ASP A 38 -0.79 1.78 -7.61
N VAL A 39 -1.94 2.19 -7.06
CA VAL A 39 -2.03 2.67 -5.67
C VAL A 39 -1.64 1.58 -4.67
N LEU A 40 -2.18 0.38 -4.82
CA LEU A 40 -1.88 -0.73 -3.89
C LEU A 40 -0.41 -1.16 -3.99
N THR A 41 0.17 -1.14 -5.19
CA THR A 41 1.59 -1.45 -5.41
C THR A 41 2.47 -0.42 -4.71
N ALA A 42 2.21 0.88 -4.92
CA ALA A 42 2.98 1.94 -4.28
C ALA A 42 2.88 1.91 -2.74
N VAL A 43 1.71 1.55 -2.19
CA VAL A 43 1.55 1.36 -0.75
C VAL A 43 2.37 0.17 -0.25
N ALA A 44 2.33 -0.97 -0.95
CA ALA A 44 3.11 -2.15 -0.58
C ALA A 44 4.62 -1.88 -0.63
N GLU A 45 5.11 -1.24 -1.70
CA GLU A 45 6.52 -0.85 -1.85
C GLU A 45 6.96 0.12 -0.74
N ARG A 46 6.11 1.09 -0.38
CA ARG A 46 6.37 1.99 0.75
C ARG A 46 6.49 1.21 2.05
N ASP A 47 5.54 0.32 2.34
CA ASP A 47 5.50 -0.42 3.59
C ASP A 47 6.69 -1.39 3.71
N GLU A 48 7.14 -1.98 2.59
CA GLU A 48 8.38 -2.74 2.51
C GLU A 48 9.60 -1.86 2.80
N ALA A 49 9.72 -0.69 2.16
CA ALA A 49 10.81 0.25 2.40
C ALA A 49 10.85 0.72 3.87
N VAL A 50 9.68 0.98 4.48
CA VAL A 50 9.59 1.30 5.91
C VAL A 50 10.08 0.13 6.75
N THR A 51 9.65 -1.09 6.46
CA THR A 51 10.07 -2.29 7.20
C THR A 51 11.59 -2.49 7.14
N VAL A 52 12.19 -2.34 5.96
CA VAL A 52 13.66 -2.48 5.77
C VAL A 52 14.42 -1.37 6.53
N THR A 53 13.95 -0.13 6.44
CA THR A 53 14.61 1.00 7.12
C THR A 53 14.46 0.93 8.64
N GLU A 54 13.31 0.52 9.15
CA GLU A 54 13.10 0.27 10.58
C GLU A 54 13.97 -0.88 11.10
N ALA A 55 14.10 -1.98 10.34
CA ALA A 55 14.98 -3.09 10.72
C ALA A 55 16.45 -2.66 10.79
N ALA A 56 16.91 -1.84 9.84
CA ALA A 56 18.26 -1.27 9.86
C ALA A 56 18.48 -0.36 11.09
N ALA A 57 17.52 0.53 11.38
CA ALA A 57 17.58 1.39 12.56
C ALA A 57 17.59 0.56 13.86
N ALA A 58 16.75 -0.48 13.95
CA ALA A 58 16.68 -1.38 15.09
C ALA A 58 18.00 -2.14 15.32
N ALA A 59 18.66 -2.61 14.25
CA ALA A 59 19.95 -3.27 14.33
C ALA A 59 21.06 -2.33 14.84
N ALA A 60 21.10 -1.09 14.34
CA ALA A 60 22.03 -0.07 14.81
C ALA A 60 21.80 0.27 16.29
N LEU A 61 20.54 0.48 16.69
CA LEU A 61 20.15 0.73 18.07
C LEU A 61 20.56 -0.39 19.01
N ARG A 62 20.30 -1.65 18.63
CA ARG A 62 20.75 -2.80 19.44
C ARG A 62 22.26 -2.88 19.56
N SER A 63 23.00 -2.49 18.53
CA SER A 63 24.48 -2.47 18.58
C SER A 63 24.95 -1.43 19.61
N LEU A 64 24.41 -0.22 19.57
CA LEU A 64 24.70 0.83 20.57
C LEU A 64 24.37 0.38 22.01
N LEU A 65 23.20 -0.24 22.21
CA LEU A 65 22.81 -0.77 23.52
C LEU A 65 23.71 -1.95 23.95
N GLY A 66 24.16 -2.78 23.01
CA GLY A 66 25.09 -3.87 23.24
C GLY A 66 26.50 -3.41 23.61
N GLU A 67 26.90 -2.21 23.16
CA GLU A 67 28.14 -1.52 23.59
C GLU A 67 28.02 -0.91 24.99
N GLY A 68 26.83 -0.96 25.61
CA GLY A 68 26.59 -0.53 26.99
C GLY A 68 25.99 0.87 27.13
N LEU A 69 25.64 1.54 26.03
CA LEU A 69 24.94 2.82 26.10
C LEU A 69 23.55 2.63 26.70
N SER A 70 23.14 3.57 27.55
CA SER A 70 21.78 3.70 28.02
C SER A 70 20.87 4.30 26.94
N VAL A 71 19.55 4.11 27.09
CA VAL A 71 18.56 4.70 26.19
C VAL A 71 18.66 6.24 26.14
N ALA A 72 19.01 6.89 27.27
CA ALA A 72 19.16 8.33 27.32
C ALA A 72 20.37 8.81 26.50
N GLU A 73 21.50 8.12 26.60
CA GLU A 73 22.71 8.41 25.82
C GLU A 73 22.48 8.20 24.32
N VAL A 74 21.72 7.18 23.93
CA VAL A 74 21.33 6.97 22.54
C VAL A 74 20.46 8.12 22.02
N VAL A 75 19.47 8.57 22.80
CA VAL A 75 18.60 9.71 22.43
C VAL A 75 19.43 10.99 22.27
N GLU A 76 20.38 11.22 23.18
CA GLU A 76 21.32 12.35 23.11
C GLU A 76 22.21 12.27 21.87
N LEU A 77 22.79 11.10 21.58
CA LEU A 77 23.64 10.86 20.42
C LEU A 77 22.88 11.08 19.10
N CYS A 78 21.61 10.69 19.06
CA CYS A 78 20.71 10.96 17.95
C CYS A 78 20.14 12.39 17.94
N SER A 79 20.67 13.30 18.78
CA SER A 79 20.27 14.71 18.85
C SER A 79 18.77 14.92 19.05
N GLY A 80 18.11 14.00 19.76
CA GLY A 80 16.66 14.03 20.00
C GLY A 80 15.78 13.78 18.78
N GLN A 81 16.34 13.39 17.62
CA GLN A 81 15.56 12.99 16.44
C GLN A 81 14.72 11.73 16.68
N VAL A 82 15.13 10.91 17.64
CA VAL A 82 14.36 9.79 18.19
C VAL A 82 14.18 10.01 19.68
N ASP A 83 12.96 9.79 20.18
CA ASP A 83 12.67 9.89 21.60
C ASP A 83 12.83 8.52 22.31
N VAL A 84 12.70 8.52 23.64
CA VAL A 84 12.82 7.30 24.45
C VAL A 84 11.81 6.24 24.02
N LYS A 85 10.59 6.63 23.63
CA LYS A 85 9.55 5.67 23.22
C LYS A 85 9.92 5.02 21.89
N GLU A 86 10.46 5.79 20.97
CA GLU A 86 10.87 5.32 19.66
C GLU A 86 12.09 4.40 19.74
N VAL A 87 13.09 4.74 20.58
CA VAL A 87 14.22 3.84 20.84
C VAL A 87 13.73 2.52 21.45
N GLN A 88 12.79 2.57 22.39
CA GLN A 88 12.18 1.36 22.98
C GLN A 88 11.33 0.57 21.99
N ARG A 89 10.63 1.22 21.05
CA ARG A 89 9.85 0.56 20.00
C ARG A 89 10.78 -0.13 19.00
N LEU A 90 11.74 0.61 18.44
CA LEU A 90 12.67 0.12 17.43
C LEU A 90 13.55 -1.01 17.96
N SER A 91 14.05 -0.93 19.19
CA SER A 91 14.87 -2.00 19.79
C SER A 91 14.15 -3.36 19.87
N ARG A 92 12.81 -3.37 19.88
CA ARG A 92 11.98 -4.58 19.88
C ARG A 92 11.73 -5.16 18.48
N ILE A 93 11.98 -4.40 17.41
CA ILE A 93 11.77 -4.86 16.04
C ILE A 93 12.80 -5.95 15.70
N GLY A 94 12.34 -7.14 15.33
CA GLY A 94 13.20 -8.30 15.07
C GLY A 94 13.53 -9.15 16.30
N VAL A 95 12.93 -8.88 17.46
CA VAL A 95 12.76 -9.91 18.50
C VAL A 95 11.58 -10.77 18.08
N ASP A 96 11.85 -11.72 17.20
CA ASP A 96 10.88 -12.73 16.81
C ASP A 96 11.15 -14.02 17.60
N PRO A 97 10.38 -14.35 18.65
CA PRO A 97 10.38 -15.69 19.22
C PRO A 97 9.69 -16.73 18.32
N ALA A 98 9.18 -16.35 17.13
CA ALA A 98 8.37 -17.20 16.26
C ALA A 98 8.92 -17.35 14.83
N GLY A 99 10.25 -17.30 14.65
CA GLY A 99 10.94 -17.88 13.50
C GLY A 99 11.01 -19.42 13.53
N ALA A 100 9.98 -20.09 14.05
CA ALA A 100 9.84 -21.54 14.03
C ALA A 100 8.47 -21.88 13.44
N ASP A 101 8.47 -22.15 12.14
CA ASP A 101 7.42 -22.82 11.38
C ASP A 101 6.20 -21.96 10.97
N ARG A 102 6.27 -21.39 9.76
CA ARG A 102 5.17 -21.31 8.77
C ARG A 102 5.66 -20.80 7.41
#